data_AF-A0A961GJY4-F1
#
_entry.id   AF-A0A961GJY4-F1
#
_cell.length_a   1.000
_cell.length_b   1.000
_cell.length_c   1.000
_cell.angle_alpha   90.00
_cell.angle_beta   90.00
_cell.angle_gamma   90.00
#
_symmetry.space_group_name_H-M   'P 1'
#
loop_
_entity.id
_entity.type
_entity.pdbx_description
1 polymer ?
#
loop_
_entity_poly.entity_id
_entity_poly.type
_entity_poly.pdbx_seq_one_letter_code
_entity_poly.pdbx_strand_id
1 'polypeptide(L)' 'MTHPRIYDDDEPLLAEVRAVCLALPETVEVEAWGRPTFRAGKKIFALYSGDDEARTVIFKPDADERAALLDDPRISKPP' A
#
# COMPACT_ATOMS: atom_id res chain seq x y z
N MET A 1 15.39 -0.50 15.12
CA MET A 1 15.65 -1.85 14.57
C MET A 1 15.18 -1.84 13.13
N THR A 2 16.08 -2.05 12.17
CA THR A 2 15.75 -2.03 10.75
C THR A 2 15.00 -3.31 10.41
N HIS A 3 13.74 -3.21 10.01
CA HIS A 3 13.02 -4.34 9.46
C HIS A 3 13.67 -4.72 8.13
N PRO A 4 13.94 -6.00 7.86
CA PRO A 4 14.45 -6.40 6.56
C PRO A 4 13.48 -5.96 5.47
N ARG A 5 14.03 -5.50 4.34
CA ARG A 5 13.23 -5.16 3.16
C ARG A 5 12.56 -6.43 2.66
N ILE A 6 11.23 -6.40 2.55
CA ILE A 6 10.43 -7.55 2.13
C ILE A 6 9.73 -7.32 0.78
N TYR A 7 10.32 -6.47 -0.07
CA TYR A 7 9.80 -6.18 -1.40
C TYR A 7 10.92 -6.09 -2.41
N ASP A 8 10.60 -6.47 -3.64
CA ASP A 8 11.49 -6.39 -4.79
C ASP A 8 11.13 -5.15 -5.63
N ASP A 9 12.14 -4.39 -6.04
CA ASP A 9 11.95 -3.22 -6.91
C ASP A 9 11.55 -3.60 -8.33
N ASP A 10 11.93 -4.79 -8.78
CA ASP A 10 11.66 -5.29 -10.13
C ASP A 10 10.29 -6.00 -10.23
N GLU A 11 9.51 -6.03 -9.14
CA GLU A 11 8.17 -6.61 -9.12
C GLU A 11 7.19 -5.77 -9.96
N PRO A 12 6.57 -6.33 -11.01
CA PRO A 12 5.68 -5.58 -11.90
C PRO A 12 4.48 -4.95 -11.17
N LEU A 13 3.91 -5.66 -10.19
CA LEU A 13 2.79 -5.15 -9.39
C LEU A 13 3.19 -3.94 -8.53
N LEU A 14 4.41 -3.93 -7.99
CA LEU A 14 4.89 -2.77 -7.27
C LEU A 14 5.08 -1.57 -8.21
N ALA A 15 5.57 -1.80 -9.43
CA ALA A 15 5.70 -0.75 -10.43
C ALA A 15 4.33 -0.14 -10.80
N GLU A 16 3.27 -0.95 -10.93
CA GLU A 16 1.91 -0.46 -11.16
C GLU A 16 1.38 0.36 -9.98
N VAL A 17 1.56 -0.12 -8.74
CA VAL A 17 1.14 0.61 -7.54
C VAL A 17 1.89 1.94 -7.42
N ARG A 18 3.20 1.96 -7.70
CA ARG A 18 4.01 3.19 -7.76
C ARG A 18 3.48 4.16 -8.79
N ALA A 19 3.19 3.69 -10.01
CA ALA A 19 2.66 4.55 -11.08
C ALA A 19 1.35 5.22 -10.69
N VAL A 20 0.42 4.48 -10.07
CA VAL A 20 -0.86 5.03 -9.60
C VAL A 20 -0.67 5.99 -8.43
N CYS A 21 0.10 5.61 -7.41
CA CYS A 21 0.27 6.42 -6.21
C CYS A 21 1.04 7.72 -6.48
N LEU A 22 2.15 7.65 -7.24
CA LEU A 22 3.00 8.80 -7.52
C LEU A 22 2.38 9.78 -8.52
N ALA A 23 1.31 9.40 -9.22
CA ALA A 23 0.52 10.32 -10.03
C ALA A 23 -0.37 11.27 -9.18
N LEU A 24 -0.59 10.94 -7.90
CA LEU A 24 -1.39 11.78 -7.00
C LEU A 24 -0.56 12.98 -6.49
N PRO A 25 -1.18 14.17 -6.33
CA PRO A 25 -0.48 15.36 -5.85
C PRO A 25 0.25 15.14 -4.52
N GLU A 26 1.43 15.73 -4.39
CA GLU A 26 2.22 15.74 -3.15
C GLU A 26 2.61 14.34 -2.62
N THR A 27 2.54 13.32 -3.47
CA THR A 27 2.86 11.94 -3.07
C THR A 27 4.34 11.66 -3.11
N VAL A 28 4.84 11.03 -2.05
CA VAL A 28 6.19 10.48 -1.97
C VAL A 28 6.15 9.03 -1.52
N GLU A 29 7.07 8.22 -2.07
CA GLU A 29 7.37 6.89 -1.56
C GLU A 29 8.39 6.98 -0.43
N VAL A 30 8.11 6.34 0.69
CA VAL A 30 9.00 6.25 1.85
C VAL A 30 9.00 4.81 2.34
N GLU A 31 10.18 4.20 2.46
CA GLU A 31 10.31 2.89 3.08
C GLU A 31 10.01 2.98 4.58
N ALA A 32 9.09 2.14 5.06
CA ALA A 32 8.81 1.98 6.49
C ALA A 32 8.51 0.52 6.80
N TRP A 33 9.07 0.03 7.90
CA TRP A 33 8.93 -1.39 8.31
C TRP A 33 9.31 -2.39 7.21
N GLY A 34 10.32 -2.04 6.40
CA GLY A 34 10.80 -2.88 5.30
C GLY A 34 9.83 -2.98 4.12
N ARG A 35 8.85 -2.07 4.02
CA ARG A 35 7.80 -2.02 2.99
C ARG A 35 7.74 -0.63 2.33
N PRO A 36 7.31 -0.53 1.06
CA PRO A 36 7.04 0.76 0.44
C PRO A 36 5.75 1.35 0.99
N THR A 37 5.81 2.59 1.47
CA THR A 37 4.64 3.36 1.91
C THR A 37 4.50 4.63 1.08
N PHE A 38 3.26 4.97 0.71
CA PHE A 38 2.95 6.16 -0.08
C PHE A 38 2.26 7.19 0.81
N ARG A 39 2.77 8.41 0.75
CA ARG A 39 2.38 9.49 1.67
C ARG A 39 2.07 10.77 0.90
N ALA A 40 0.97 11.42 1.26
CA ALA A 40 0.71 12.81 0.91
C ALA A 40 1.12 13.68 2.09
N GLY A 41 2.19 14.45 1.93
CA GLY A 41 2.83 15.19 3.03
C GLY A 41 3.28 14.26 4.17
N LYS A 42 2.61 14.36 5.33
CA LYS A 42 2.94 13.55 6.54
C LYS A 42 2.04 12.33 6.74
N LYS A 43 1.04 12.11 5.88
CA LYS A 43 0.02 11.06 6.07
C LYS A 43 0.22 9.91 5.10
N ILE A 44 0.39 8.70 5.63
CA ILE A 44 0.34 7.47 4.83
C ILE A 44 -1.11 7.24 4.37
N PHE A 45 -1.30 7.03 3.07
CA PHE A 45 -2.59 6.68 2.47
C PHE A 45 -2.60 5.30 1.82
N ALA A 46 -1.44 4.80 1.39
CA ALA A 46 -1.28 3.44 0.86
C ALA A 46 0.03 2.79 1.32
N LEU A 47 0.02 1.48 1.42
CA LEU A 47 1.16 0.62 1.76
C LEU A 47 1.09 -0.62 0.88
N TYR A 48 2.21 -1.02 0.30
CA TYR A 48 2.32 -2.30 -0.41
C TYR A 48 2.90 -3.35 0.54
N SER A 49 2.17 -4.44 0.75
CA SER A 49 2.63 -5.61 1.48
C SER A 49 2.81 -6.75 0.50
N GLY A 50 4.06 -7.14 0.26
CA GLY A 50 4.42 -8.28 -0.57
C GLY A 50 5.08 -9.36 0.26
N ASP A 51 4.40 -9.88 1.28
CA ASP A 51 4.87 -11.13 1.90
C ASP A 51 4.70 -12.31 0.92
N ASP A 52 5.36 -13.44 1.24
CA ASP A 52 5.53 -14.60 0.36
C ASP A 52 4.20 -15.23 -0.13
N GLU A 53 3.08 -14.94 0.52
CA GLU A 53 1.79 -15.58 0.22
C GLU A 53 0.74 -14.65 -0.39
N ALA A 54 0.85 -13.31 -0.25
CA ALA A 54 -0.17 -12.40 -0.79
C ALA A 54 0.35 -11.00 -1.13
N ARG A 55 0.42 -10.69 -2.44
CA ARG A 55 0.61 -9.32 -2.93
C ARG A 55 -0.63 -8.50 -2.62
N THR A 56 -0.53 -7.62 -1.63
CA THR A 56 -1.67 -6.83 -1.11
C THR A 56 -1.33 -5.35 -1.01
N VAL A 57 -2.33 -4.50 -1.24
CA VAL A 57 -2.26 -3.07 -1.00
C VAL A 57 -3.20 -2.73 0.15
N ILE A 58 -2.65 -2.11 1.19
CA ILE A 58 -3.42 -1.54 2.28
C ILE A 58 -3.62 -0.07 1.99
N PHE A 59 -4.87 0.38 1.92
CA PHE A 59 -5.20 1.78 1.68
C PHE A 59 -6.25 2.28 2.67
N LYS A 60 -6.41 3.60 2.75
CA LYS A 60 -7.45 4.24 3.56
C LYS A 60 -8.60 4.66 2.67
N PRO A 61 -9.72 3.91 2.62
CA PRO A 61 -10.92 4.35 1.93
C PRO A 61 -11.63 5.46 2.71
N ASP A 62 -12.58 6.12 2.04
CA ASP A 62 -13.54 6.96 2.73
C ASP A 62 -14.42 6.12 3.67
N ALA A 63 -14.86 6.75 4.77
CA ALA A 63 -15.63 6.04 5.80
C ALA A 63 -16.94 5.44 5.25
N ASP A 64 -17.55 6.12 4.29
CA ASP A 64 -18.82 5.73 3.67
C ASP A 64 -18.65 4.54 2.72
N GLU A 65 -17.48 4.36 2.11
CA GLU A 65 -17.20 3.23 1.20
C GLU A 65 -16.88 1.94 1.95
N ARG A 66 -16.49 2.04 3.23
CA ARG A 66 -15.98 0.90 4.00
C ARG A 66 -16.98 -0.26 4.07
N ALA A 67 -18.28 0.00 4.15
CA ALA A 67 -19.28 -1.06 4.20
C ALA A 67 -19.28 -1.86 2.89
N ALA A 68 -19.37 -1.17 1.75
CA ALA A 68 -19.34 -1.79 0.43
C ALA A 68 -18.04 -2.53 0.14
N LEU A 69 -16.90 -1.98 0.59
CA LEU A 69 -15.59 -2.63 0.43
C LEU A 69 -15.50 -3.94 1.23
N LEU A 70 -16.10 -4.01 2.42
CA LEU A 70 -16.07 -5.23 3.23
C LEU A 70 -17.03 -6.32 2.73
N ASP A 71 -17.96 -5.99 1.83
CA ASP A 71 -18.81 -6.97 1.15
C ASP A 71 -18.07 -7.64 -0.03
N ASP A 72 -16.94 -7.09 -0.50
CA ASP A 72 -16.11 -7.70 -1.55
C ASP A 72 -15.18 -8.77 -0.96
N PRO A 73 -15.25 -10.04 -1.42
CA PRO A 73 -14.42 -11.12 -0.88
C PRO A 73 -12.91 -10.95 -1.09
N ARG A 74 -12.50 -10.01 -1.95
CA ARG A 74 -11.09 -9.68 -2.20
C ARG A 74 -10.52 -8.71 -1.15
N ILE A 75 -11.38 -8.09 -0.34
CA ILE A 75 -11.01 -7.04 0.59
C ILE A 75 -11.17 -7.54 2.02
N SER A 76 -10.15 -7.30 2.84
CA SER A 76 -10.15 -7.66 4.25
C SER A 76 -9.60 -6.51 5.08
N LYS A 77 -9.85 -6.56 6.39
CA LYS A 77 -9.20 -5.63 7.31
C LYS A 77 -7.76 -6.10 7.52
N PRO A 78 -6.77 -5.20 7.40
CA PRO A 78 -5.41 -5.54 7.78
C PRO A 78 -5.36 -5.91 9.28
N PRO A 79 -4.43 -6.81 9.67
CA PRO A 79 -4.28 -7.29 11.05
C PRO A 79 -3.84 -6.20 12.04
#